data_AF-A0A948XKV9-F1
#
_entry.id   AF-A0A948XKV9-F1
#
_cell.length_a   1.000
_cell.length_b   1.000
_cell.length_c   1.000
_cell.angle_alpha   90.00
_cell.angle_beta   90.00
_cell.angle_gamma   90.00
#
_symmetry.space_group_name_H-M   'P 1'
#
loop_
_entity.id
_entity.type
_entity.pdbx_description
1 polymer ?
#
loop_
_entity_poly.entity_id
_entity_poly.type
_entity_poly.pdbx_seq_one_letter_code
_entity_poly.pdbx_strand_id
1 'polypeptide(L)'
;MQYSVVNRRERKLNRLQKYDYSQNGYYFITVCAKGKIEYFGKIENGKMILNEYGKIVKQQWLWLAKQYNYVNLDEFIIMPNHLHGIIVVGTGRDLSLRYEMPDKPKIKSLSELMGAFKTTSSKLIHRNGLPEFQWQRSFYDHIIHDEKSLEKIREYIANNPLKWDFDRNNQDNLYN
;
A
#
# COMPACT_ATOMS: atom_id res chain seq x y z
N MET A 1 33.84 24.50 18.44
CA MET A 1 33.29 23.30 19.12
C MET A 1 31.97 22.96 18.47
N GLN A 2 31.92 21.84 17.77
CA GLN A 2 30.85 21.45 16.85
C GLN A 2 29.81 20.63 17.62
N TYR A 3 28.57 21.13 17.74
CA TYR A 3 27.46 20.33 18.26
C TYR A 3 26.55 19.92 17.11
N SER A 4 26.56 18.61 16.86
CA SER A 4 25.73 17.86 15.93
C SER A 4 24.25 17.94 16.32
N VAL A 5 23.42 18.48 15.43
CA VAL A 5 21.95 18.39 15.55
C VAL A 5 21.51 17.01 15.03
N VAL A 6 21.16 16.13 15.96
CA VAL A 6 20.55 14.83 15.67
C VAL A 6 19.20 15.07 15.03
N ASN A 7 19.07 14.71 13.75
CA ASN A 7 17.81 14.74 13.01
C ASN A 7 16.91 13.59 13.52
N ARG A 8 16.11 13.86 14.57
CA ARG A 8 15.05 12.95 15.01
C ARG A 8 13.96 12.94 13.95
N ARG A 9 13.89 11.86 13.17
CA ARG A 9 12.65 11.52 12.45
C ARG A 9 11.54 11.41 13.48
N GLU A 10 10.60 12.34 13.48
CA GLU A 10 9.37 12.23 14.25
C GLU A 10 8.68 10.93 13.84
N ARG A 11 8.63 9.99 14.79
CA ARG A 11 7.91 8.74 14.63
C ARG A 11 6.42 9.11 14.64
N LYS A 12 5.72 8.92 13.52
CA LYS A 12 4.26 9.03 13.47
C LYS A 12 3.66 8.17 14.59
N LEU A 13 2.65 8.70 15.28
CA LEU A 13 1.93 8.01 16.34
C LEU A 13 1.17 6.80 15.74
N ASN A 14 1.85 5.66 15.61
CA ASN A 14 1.34 4.40 15.06
C ASN A 14 0.57 3.56 16.09
N ARG A 15 -0.13 4.18 17.05
CA ARG A 15 -0.93 3.42 18.00
C ARG A 15 -2.31 4.05 18.09
N LEU A 16 -3.27 3.44 17.41
CA LEU A 16 -4.63 3.37 17.92
C LEU A 16 -4.57 2.55 19.22
N GLN A 17 -4.06 3.18 20.29
CA GLN A 17 -4.11 2.63 21.64
C GLN A 17 -5.58 2.33 21.92
N LYS A 18 -5.95 1.04 21.96
CA LYS A 18 -7.29 0.46 22.20
C LYS A 18 -8.04 -0.13 20.98
N TYR A 19 -7.44 -0.31 19.80
CA TYR A 19 -8.12 -1.11 18.75
C TYR A 19 -7.92 -2.61 19.01
N ASP A 20 -9.02 -3.36 19.05
CA ASP A 20 -9.00 -4.82 19.15
C ASP A 20 -8.75 -5.42 17.76
N TYR A 21 -7.51 -5.82 17.51
CA TYR A 21 -7.05 -6.41 16.25
C TYR A 21 -7.71 -7.76 15.93
N SER A 22 -8.43 -8.36 16.88
CA SER A 22 -9.24 -9.56 16.61
C SER A 22 -10.52 -9.23 15.82
N GLN A 23 -10.92 -7.95 15.76
CA GLN A 23 -11.97 -7.50 14.87
C GLN A 23 -11.38 -7.30 13.48
N ASN A 24 -11.74 -8.22 12.58
CA ASN A 24 -11.31 -8.26 11.18
C ASN A 24 -11.25 -6.85 10.55
N GLY A 25 -10.25 -6.59 9.70
CA GLY A 25 -10.13 -5.31 9.01
C GLY A 25 -8.74 -4.99 8.44
N TYR A 26 -7.67 -5.62 8.96
CA TYR A 26 -6.32 -5.45 8.45
C TYR A 26 -6.03 -6.43 7.31
N TYR A 27 -5.59 -5.90 6.17
CA TYR A 27 -5.20 -6.68 5.01
C TYR A 27 -3.81 -6.26 4.55
N PHE A 28 -2.89 -7.21 4.49
CA PHE A 28 -1.67 -7.04 3.71
C PHE A 28 -2.00 -7.25 2.24
N ILE A 29 -1.55 -6.35 1.38
CA ILE A 29 -1.80 -6.41 -0.05
C ILE A 29 -0.51 -6.32 -0.86
N THR A 30 -0.51 -6.96 -2.02
CA THR A 30 0.51 -6.77 -3.06
C THR A 30 -0.15 -6.53 -4.41
N VAL A 31 0.19 -5.41 -5.06
CA VAL A 31 -0.33 -5.04 -6.37
C VAL A 31 0.82 -4.84 -7.34
N CYS A 32 0.92 -5.69 -8.36
CA CYS A 32 2.05 -5.69 -9.30
C CYS A 32 1.67 -5.10 -10.66
N ALA A 33 2.61 -4.38 -11.28
CA ALA A 33 2.56 -4.04 -12.69
C ALA A 33 2.56 -5.31 -13.53
N LYS A 34 1.84 -5.27 -14.66
CA LYS A 34 1.79 -6.38 -15.61
C LYS A 34 3.19 -6.65 -16.16
N GLY A 35 3.56 -7.94 -16.24
CA GLY A 35 4.90 -8.35 -16.65
C GLY A 35 6.01 -7.97 -15.65
N LYS A 36 5.65 -7.50 -14.43
CA LYS A 36 6.62 -7.05 -13.42
C LYS A 36 7.59 -5.99 -13.96
N ILE A 37 7.14 -5.16 -14.90
CA ILE A 37 7.95 -4.08 -15.48
C ILE A 37 8.16 -2.97 -14.45
N GLU A 38 9.41 -2.50 -14.34
CA GLU A 38 9.88 -1.52 -13.35
C GLU A 38 9.45 -0.08 -13.66
N TYR A 39 8.15 0.16 -13.72
CA TYR A 39 7.61 1.47 -14.08
C TYR A 39 7.76 2.55 -13.00
N PHE A 40 7.95 2.19 -11.73
CA PHE A 40 7.76 3.12 -10.60
C PHE A 40 9.06 3.75 -10.08
N GLY A 41 10.20 3.35 -10.63
CA GLY A 41 11.52 3.84 -10.24
C GLY A 41 12.50 2.69 -10.09
N LYS A 42 13.54 2.90 -9.29
CA LYS A 42 14.63 1.93 -9.09
C LYS A 42 15.07 1.86 -7.64
N ILE A 43 15.71 0.77 -7.26
CA ILE A 43 16.41 0.67 -5.98
C ILE A 43 17.86 1.14 -6.17
N GLU A 44 18.32 2.08 -5.34
CA GLU A 44 19.72 2.48 -5.26
C GLU A 44 20.18 2.43 -3.80
N ASN A 45 21.28 1.73 -3.52
CA ASN A 45 21.84 1.56 -2.17
C ASN A 45 20.78 1.11 -1.14
N GLY A 46 19.95 0.13 -1.53
CA GLY A 46 18.89 -0.42 -0.67
C GLY A 46 17.73 0.54 -0.39
N LYS A 47 17.57 1.60 -1.19
CA LYS A 47 16.49 2.59 -1.05
C LYS A 47 15.71 2.71 -2.34
N MET A 48 14.39 2.79 -2.23
CA MET A 48 13.53 3.10 -3.36
C MET A 48 13.68 4.57 -3.78
N ILE A 49 14.04 4.79 -5.04
CA ILE A 49 14.05 6.09 -5.72
C ILE A 49 12.87 6.13 -6.68
N LEU A 50 11.81 6.84 -6.30
CA LEU A 50 10.59 6.96 -7.10
C LEU A 50 10.78 7.91 -8.29
N ASN A 51 10.37 7.46 -9.48
CA ASN A 51 10.16 8.33 -10.62
C ASN A 51 8.77 9.00 -10.55
N GLU A 52 8.35 9.66 -11.63
CA GLU A 52 7.03 10.32 -11.70
C GLU A 52 5.85 9.34 -11.57
N TYR A 53 5.93 8.16 -12.19
CA TYR A 53 4.88 7.15 -12.09
C TYR A 53 4.79 6.55 -10.68
N GLY A 54 5.93 6.27 -10.04
CA GLY A 54 5.94 5.83 -8.64
C GLY A 54 5.35 6.87 -7.68
N LYS A 55 5.55 8.16 -7.95
CA LYS A 55 4.89 9.25 -7.20
C LYS A 55 3.37 9.25 -7.41
N ILE A 56 2.89 9.00 -8.63
CA ILE A 56 1.46 8.84 -8.91
C ILE A 56 0.88 7.65 -8.14
N VAL A 57 1.54 6.49 -8.15
CA VAL A 57 1.10 5.31 -7.40
C VAL A 57 1.01 5.64 -5.90
N LYS A 58 2.05 6.25 -5.32
CA LYS A 58 2.04 6.70 -3.92
C LYS A 58 0.89 7.66 -3.63
N GLN A 59 0.67 8.65 -4.50
CA GLN A 59 -0.41 9.62 -4.36
C GLN A 59 -1.78 8.93 -4.33
N GLN A 60 -2.00 7.98 -5.25
CA GLN A 60 -3.29 7.28 -5.35
C GLN A 60 -3.51 6.26 -4.25
N TRP A 61 -2.44 5.68 -3.70
CA TRP A 61 -2.51 4.88 -2.48
C TRP A 61 -3.04 5.74 -1.33
N LEU A 62 -2.40 6.89 -1.07
CA LEU A 62 -2.81 7.83 -0.03
C LEU A 62 -4.19 8.45 -0.28
N TRP A 63 -4.60 8.60 -1.54
CA TRP A 63 -5.92 9.09 -1.91
C TRP A 63 -7.04 8.15 -1.44
N LEU A 64 -6.83 6.84 -1.34
CA LEU A 64 -7.84 5.91 -0.84
C LEU A 64 -8.36 6.33 0.56
N ALA A 65 -7.47 6.60 1.50
CA ALA A 65 -7.87 7.04 2.86
C ALA A 65 -8.49 8.45 2.88
N LYS A 66 -8.16 9.30 1.91
CA LYS A 66 -8.81 10.62 1.77
C LYS A 66 -10.23 10.49 1.21
N GLN A 67 -10.42 9.55 0.30
CA GLN A 67 -11.68 9.34 -0.40
C GLN A 67 -12.69 8.54 0.41
N TYR A 68 -12.21 7.57 1.19
CA TYR A 68 -13.03 6.64 1.94
C TYR A 68 -12.72 6.77 3.43
N ASN A 69 -13.59 7.42 4.18
CA ASN A 69 -13.42 7.69 5.62
C ASN A 69 -13.36 6.43 6.51
N TYR A 70 -13.73 5.27 5.97
CA TYR A 70 -13.66 3.96 6.63
C TYR A 70 -12.39 3.18 6.24
N VAL A 71 -11.48 3.79 5.49
CA VAL A 71 -10.20 3.21 5.06
C VAL A 71 -9.07 3.94 5.77
N ASN A 72 -8.27 3.19 6.52
CA ASN A 72 -6.98 3.65 7.02
C ASN A 72 -5.85 2.90 6.32
N LEU A 73 -4.70 3.55 6.19
CA LEU A 73 -3.50 2.96 5.62
C LEU A 73 -2.42 2.90 6.70
N ASP A 74 -1.77 1.75 6.80
CA ASP A 74 -0.62 1.54 7.68
C ASP A 74 0.64 1.45 6.81
N GLU A 75 1.66 0.70 7.23
CA GLU A 75 2.94 0.59 6.54
C GLU A 75 2.76 0.16 5.06
N PHE A 76 3.48 0.84 4.17
CA PHE A 76 3.47 0.54 2.74
C PHE A 76 4.78 0.96 2.09
N ILE A 77 5.14 0.28 1.00
CA ILE A 77 6.29 0.62 0.16
C ILE A 77 5.92 0.45 -1.31
N ILE A 78 6.34 1.43 -2.11
CA ILE A 78 6.36 1.29 -3.57
C ILE A 78 7.72 0.69 -3.93
N MET A 79 7.71 -0.40 -4.68
CA MET A 79 8.88 -1.04 -5.26
C MET A 79 8.93 -0.71 -6.76
N PRO A 80 10.01 -1.01 -7.48
CA PRO A 80 10.14 -0.67 -8.90
C PRO A 80 8.94 -1.09 -9.77
N ASN A 81 8.34 -2.25 -9.50
CA ASN A 81 7.25 -2.80 -10.30
C ASN A 81 5.97 -3.15 -9.52
N HIS A 82 5.91 -2.90 -8.22
CA HIS A 82 4.75 -3.28 -7.41
C HIS A 82 4.60 -2.40 -6.16
N LEU A 83 3.45 -2.52 -5.49
CA LEU A 83 3.19 -1.93 -4.19
C LEU A 83 2.95 -3.06 -3.19
N HIS A 84 3.58 -2.94 -2.02
CA HIS A 84 3.21 -3.66 -0.81
C HIS A 84 2.58 -2.68 0.19
N GLY A 85 1.48 -3.05 0.83
CA GLY A 85 0.84 -2.16 1.79
C GLY A 85 -0.10 -2.88 2.74
N ILE A 86 -0.29 -2.30 3.90
CA ILE A 86 -1.35 -2.69 4.83
C ILE A 86 -2.50 -1.69 4.71
N ILE A 87 -3.68 -2.21 4.41
CA ILE A 87 -4.93 -1.44 4.38
C ILE A 87 -5.85 -1.94 5.48
N VAL A 88 -6.42 -1.00 6.23
CA VAL A 88 -7.41 -1.26 7.26
C VAL A 88 -8.76 -0.81 6.74
N VAL A 89 -9.67 -1.74 6.55
CA VAL A 89 -11.05 -1.47 6.14
C VAL A 89 -11.93 -1.72 7.36
N GLY A 90 -12.63 -0.70 7.83
CA GLY A 90 -13.58 -0.85 8.94
C GLY A 90 -14.58 -1.96 8.62
N THR A 91 -14.69 -2.96 9.51
CA THR A 91 -15.60 -4.06 9.24
C THR A 91 -17.04 -3.61 9.30
N GLY A 92 -17.83 -4.25 8.44
CA GLY A 92 -19.26 -4.04 8.35
C GLY A 92 -20.03 -4.21 9.66
N ARG A 93 -19.47 -4.70 10.79
CA ARG A 93 -20.21 -4.73 12.09
C ARG A 93 -20.32 -3.35 12.75
N ASP A 94 -19.23 -2.60 12.78
CA ASP A 94 -19.19 -1.24 13.34
C ASP A 94 -19.91 -0.23 12.42
N LEU A 95 -20.01 -0.58 11.13
CA LEU A 95 -20.70 0.18 10.09
C LEU A 95 -22.12 -0.35 9.79
N SER A 96 -22.48 -1.60 10.11
CA SER A 96 -23.85 -2.15 9.97
C SER A 96 -24.78 -1.58 11.02
N LEU A 97 -24.25 -1.28 12.22
CA LEU A 97 -24.96 -0.46 13.21
C LEU A 97 -25.23 0.97 12.70
N ARG A 98 -24.57 1.39 11.60
CA ARG A 98 -24.81 2.68 10.92
C ARG A 98 -25.62 2.53 9.62
N TYR A 99 -26.00 1.31 9.23
CA TYR A 99 -26.78 1.00 8.02
C TYR A 99 -28.28 1.30 8.17
N GLU A 100 -28.75 1.56 9.39
CA GLU A 100 -30.14 1.94 9.67
C GLU A 100 -30.47 3.41 9.29
N MET A 101 -29.53 4.14 8.65
CA MET A 101 -29.74 5.53 8.25
C MET A 101 -29.88 5.66 6.71
N PRO A 102 -30.93 6.34 6.18
CA PRO A 102 -31.28 6.33 4.75
C PRO A 102 -30.26 6.92 3.75
N ASP A 103 -29.28 7.72 4.21
CA ASP A 103 -28.48 8.61 3.36
C ASP A 103 -26.95 8.36 3.38
N LYS A 104 -26.48 7.14 3.68
CA LYS A 104 -25.02 6.88 3.77
C LYS A 104 -24.39 6.21 2.54
N PRO A 105 -23.13 6.57 2.22
CA PRO A 105 -22.42 6.07 1.05
C PRO A 105 -22.15 4.57 1.14
N LYS A 106 -22.37 3.86 0.02
CA LYS A 106 -22.09 2.43 -0.13
C LYS A 106 -20.64 2.11 0.21
N ILE A 107 -20.44 1.23 1.19
CA ILE A 107 -19.11 0.73 1.57
C ILE A 107 -18.60 -0.20 0.47
N LYS A 108 -17.39 0.07 0.00
CA LYS A 108 -16.69 -0.75 -0.98
C LYS A 108 -15.97 -1.92 -0.31
N SER A 109 -16.07 -3.09 -0.92
CA SER A 109 -15.21 -4.25 -0.64
C SER A 109 -13.73 -3.94 -0.90
N LEU A 110 -12.82 -4.76 -0.35
CA LEU A 110 -11.39 -4.65 -0.63
C LEU A 110 -11.10 -4.69 -2.14
N SER A 111 -11.76 -5.59 -2.88
CA SER A 111 -11.64 -5.71 -4.33
C SER A 111 -12.09 -4.45 -5.07
N GLU A 112 -13.17 -3.81 -4.63
CA GLU A 112 -13.63 -2.54 -5.21
C GLU A 112 -12.69 -1.38 -4.89
N LEU A 113 -12.10 -1.34 -3.68
CA LEU A 113 -11.07 -0.35 -3.32
C LEU A 113 -9.82 -0.53 -4.18
N MET A 114 -9.36 -1.76 -4.36
CA MET A 114 -8.22 -2.07 -5.23
C MET A 114 -8.52 -1.79 -6.70
N GLY A 115 -9.76 -2.05 -7.15
CA GLY A 115 -10.23 -1.66 -8.47
C GLY A 115 -10.19 -0.15 -8.68
N ALA A 116 -10.64 0.63 -7.70
CA ALA A 116 -10.57 2.09 -7.72
C ALA A 116 -9.11 2.57 -7.78
N PHE A 117 -8.25 2.08 -6.89
CA PHE A 117 -6.81 2.39 -6.88
C PHE A 117 -6.13 2.10 -8.22
N LYS A 118 -6.32 0.90 -8.77
CA LYS A 118 -5.73 0.50 -10.05
C LYS A 118 -6.22 1.40 -11.19
N THR A 119 -7.53 1.66 -11.22
CA THR A 119 -8.15 2.49 -12.27
C THR A 119 -7.67 3.93 -12.22
N THR A 120 -7.66 4.55 -11.04
CA THR A 120 -7.31 5.97 -10.90
C THR A 120 -5.81 6.21 -11.08
N SER A 121 -4.96 5.28 -10.64
CA SER A 121 -3.51 5.34 -10.90
C SER A 121 -3.19 5.12 -12.38
N SER A 122 -3.76 4.11 -13.04
CA SER A 122 -3.56 3.92 -14.49
C SER A 122 -3.99 5.14 -15.29
N LYS A 123 -5.17 5.72 -14.99
CA LYS A 123 -5.64 6.94 -15.67
C LYS A 123 -4.64 8.11 -15.57
N LEU A 124 -4.04 8.33 -14.39
CA LEU A 124 -3.06 9.39 -14.21
C LEU A 124 -1.74 9.06 -14.91
N ILE A 125 -1.26 7.82 -14.81
CA ILE A 125 -0.03 7.37 -15.49
C ILE A 125 -0.16 7.50 -17.01
N HIS A 126 -1.29 7.08 -17.59
CA HIS A 126 -1.58 7.21 -19.02
C HIS A 126 -1.56 8.68 -19.46
N ARG A 127 -2.17 9.57 -18.66
CA ARG A 127 -2.15 11.02 -18.93
C ARG A 127 -0.76 11.65 -18.77
N ASN A 128 0.16 11.00 -18.06
CA ASN A 128 1.55 11.42 -17.90
C ASN A 128 2.48 10.76 -18.94
N GLY A 129 1.95 10.17 -20.02
CA GLY A 129 2.75 9.75 -21.17
C GLY A 129 3.12 8.27 -21.24
N LEU A 130 2.53 7.41 -20.38
CA LEU A 130 2.80 5.97 -20.37
C LEU A 130 1.53 5.14 -20.64
N PRO A 131 0.93 5.21 -21.85
CA PRO A 131 -0.37 4.58 -22.17
C PRO A 131 -0.38 3.04 -22.12
N GLU A 132 0.77 2.40 -22.26
CA GLU A 132 0.96 0.95 -22.20
C GLU A 132 0.91 0.39 -20.78
N PHE A 133 0.98 1.26 -19.76
CA PHE A 133 0.96 0.84 -18.37
C PHE A 133 -0.29 0.04 -18.03
N GLN A 134 -0.07 -1.14 -17.42
CA GLN A 134 -1.15 -1.99 -16.93
C GLN A 134 -0.76 -2.60 -15.59
N TRP A 135 -1.72 -2.69 -14.68
CA TRP A 135 -1.62 -3.56 -13.51
C TRP A 135 -1.87 -5.02 -13.91
N GLN A 136 -1.37 -5.97 -13.12
CA GLN A 136 -1.88 -7.35 -13.18
C GLN A 136 -3.38 -7.37 -12.86
N ARG A 137 -4.12 -8.35 -13.42
CA ARG A 137 -5.58 -8.46 -13.24
C ARG A 137 -5.94 -8.60 -11.75
N SER A 138 -5.38 -9.60 -11.09
CA SER A 138 -5.56 -9.84 -9.65
C SER A 138 -4.57 -9.01 -8.81
N PHE A 139 -4.75 -9.07 -7.50
CA PHE A 139 -3.78 -8.64 -6.49
C PHE A 139 -3.70 -9.76 -5.46
N TYR A 140 -2.62 -9.79 -4.68
CA TYR A 140 -2.52 -10.68 -3.53
C TYR A 140 -3.04 -9.95 -2.30
N ASP A 141 -3.79 -10.65 -1.46
CA ASP A 141 -4.20 -10.20 -0.14
C ASP A 141 -4.03 -11.28 0.91
N HIS A 142 -3.82 -10.83 2.14
CA HIS A 142 -3.73 -11.68 3.32
C HIS A 142 -4.33 -10.96 4.53
N ILE A 143 -5.30 -11.58 5.19
CA ILE A 143 -5.92 -11.05 6.40
C ILE A 143 -4.93 -11.17 7.56
N ILE A 144 -4.77 -10.09 8.31
CA ILE A 144 -3.89 -10.05 9.49
C ILE A 144 -4.78 -10.16 10.73
N HIS A 145 -4.58 -11.21 11.52
CA HIS A 145 -5.47 -11.56 12.64
C HIS A 145 -4.92 -11.19 14.03
N ASP A 146 -3.65 -10.79 14.13
CA ASP A 146 -2.99 -10.50 15.41
C ASP A 146 -1.86 -9.47 15.28
N GLU A 147 -1.54 -8.80 16.39
CA GLU A 147 -0.53 -7.74 16.44
C GLU A 147 0.88 -8.25 16.08
N LYS A 148 1.24 -9.48 16.47
CA LYS A 148 2.58 -10.02 16.19
C LYS A 148 2.76 -10.26 14.70
N SER A 149 1.73 -10.76 14.02
CA SER A 149 1.72 -10.87 12.56
C SER A 149 1.76 -9.49 11.89
N LEU A 150 1.03 -8.51 12.43
CA LEU A 150 1.05 -7.14 11.93
C LEU A 150 2.44 -6.50 12.03
N GLU A 151 3.11 -6.61 13.18
CA GLU A 151 4.46 -6.10 13.39
C GLU A 151 5.47 -6.73 12.41
N LYS A 152 5.39 -8.05 12.21
CA LYS A 152 6.24 -8.76 11.23
C LYS A 152 6.02 -8.28 9.81
N ILE A 153 4.77 -8.03 9.42
CA ILE A 153 4.45 -7.55 8.06
C ILE A 153 4.94 -6.11 7.90
N ARG A 154 4.77 -5.24 8.89
CA ARG A 154 5.33 -3.87 8.87
C ARG A 154 6.86 -3.91 8.70
N GLU A 155 7.54 -4.76 9.48
CA GLU A 155 8.98 -4.96 9.36
C GLU A 155 9.39 -5.50 7.98
N TYR A 156 8.66 -6.47 7.45
CA TYR A 156 8.86 -6.97 6.09
C TYR A 156 8.76 -5.84 5.07
N ILE A 157 7.67 -5.07 5.08
CA ILE A 157 7.44 -3.95 4.17
C ILE A 157 8.58 -2.94 4.24
N ALA A 158 8.96 -2.50 5.44
CA ALA A 158 10.03 -1.52 5.63
C ALA A 158 11.40 -2.00 5.10
N ASN A 159 11.66 -3.30 5.18
CA ASN A 159 12.94 -3.91 4.77
C ASN A 159 12.97 -4.42 3.32
N ASN A 160 11.85 -4.40 2.58
CA ASN A 160 11.81 -4.88 1.19
C ASN A 160 12.84 -4.20 0.27
N PRO A 161 13.04 -2.85 0.32
CA PRO A 161 14.07 -2.21 -0.50
C PRO A 161 15.48 -2.76 -0.29
N LEU A 162 15.81 -3.24 0.92
CA LEU A 162 17.11 -3.85 1.21
C LEU A 162 17.24 -5.28 0.65
N LYS A 163 16.11 -5.93 0.37
CA LYS A 163 16.03 -7.31 -0.09
C LYS A 163 15.68 -7.42 -1.57
N TRP A 164 15.68 -6.30 -2.31
CA TRP A 164 15.20 -6.24 -3.69
C TRP A 164 15.93 -7.21 -4.62
N ASP A 165 17.24 -7.35 -4.46
CA ASP A 165 18.06 -8.24 -5.28
C ASP A 165 17.66 -9.72 -5.10
N PHE A 166 17.02 -10.06 -3.99
CA PHE A 166 16.51 -11.41 -3.68
C PHE A 166 14.99 -11.52 -3.84
N ASP A 167 14.31 -10.47 -4.29
CA ASP A 167 12.86 -10.47 -4.42
C ASP A 167 12.45 -11.32 -5.62
N ARG A 168 11.53 -12.28 -5.40
CA ARG A 168 10.95 -13.13 -6.47
C ARG A 168 10.16 -12.35 -7.54
N ASN A 169 9.86 -11.08 -7.26
CA ASN A 169 9.21 -10.15 -8.16
C ASN A 169 10.19 -9.23 -8.88
N ASN A 170 11.49 -9.30 -8.57
CA ASN A 170 12.54 -8.72 -9.39
C ASN A 170 12.63 -9.47 -10.73
N GLN A 171 12.75 -8.73 -11.85
CA GLN A 171 12.80 -9.32 -13.18
C GLN A 171 14.01 -10.24 -13.36
N ASP A 172 15.13 -9.93 -12.73
CA ASP A 172 16.36 -10.74 -12.80
C ASP A 172 16.19 -12.12 -12.14
N ASN A 173 15.22 -12.26 -11.23
CA ASN A 173 14.89 -13.51 -10.54
C ASN A 173 13.74 -14.29 -11.18
N LEU A 174 13.18 -13.82 -12.30
CA LEU A 174 12.09 -14.51 -13.02
C LEU A 174 12.58 -15.57 -13.99
N TYR A 175 13.86 -15.53 -14.36
CA TYR A 175 14.47 -16.38 -15.38
C TYR A 175 15.59 -17.28 -14.84
N ASN A 176 15.76 -17.33 -13.51
CA ASN A 176 16.69 -18.20 -12.80
C ASN A 176 15.95 -19.35 -12.10
#